data_AF-A0A067ESV2-F1
#
_entry.id   AF-A0A067ESV2-F1
#
_cell.length_a   1.000
_cell.length_b   1.000
_cell.length_c   1.000
_cell.angle_alpha   90.00
_cell.angle_beta   90.00
_cell.angle_gamma   90.00
#
_symmetry.space_group_name_H-M   'P 1'
#
loop_
_entity.id
_entity.type
_entity.pdbx_description
1 polymer ?
#
loop_
_entity_poly.entity_id
_entity_poly.type
_entity_poly.pdbx_seq_one_letter_code
_entity_poly.pdbx_strand_id
1 'polypeptide(L)' 'MSAGGAFGGNRGARPVPPEKGVFPLDHMHQCDLEKKDYIGCLKSSGHQSENCRIFSKKYLECRMAK' A
#
# COMPACT_ATOMS: atom_id res chain seq x y z
N MET A 1 29.08 -37.97 -7.62
CA MET A 1 29.90 -36.76 -7.83
C MET A 1 29.12 -35.60 -7.22
N SER A 2 29.62 -35.07 -6.10
CA SER A 2 29.05 -33.97 -5.31
C SER A 2 29.55 -32.58 -5.78
N ALA A 3 29.00 -31.54 -5.14
CA ALA A 3 29.31 -30.10 -5.18
C ALA A 3 28.57 -29.31 -6.27
N GLY A 4 27.91 -28.17 -6.04
CA GLY A 4 27.86 -27.24 -4.91
C GLY A 4 27.56 -25.84 -5.47
N GLY A 5 26.81 -24.99 -4.73
CA GLY A 5 26.56 -23.58 -5.07
C GLY A 5 25.06 -23.26 -5.21
N ALA A 6 24.30 -22.90 -4.18
CA ALA A 6 24.49 -21.79 -3.22
C ALA A 6 24.59 -20.42 -3.93
N PHE A 7 23.44 -19.75 -4.07
CA PHE A 7 23.24 -18.29 -4.15
C PHE A 7 24.18 -17.48 -5.07
N GLY A 8 23.71 -17.03 -6.23
CA GLY A 8 24.39 -15.95 -6.96
C GLY A 8 24.07 -15.85 -8.44
N GLY A 9 23.00 -15.15 -8.80
CA GLY A 9 22.74 -14.68 -10.17
C GLY A 9 22.11 -13.29 -10.11
N ASN A 10 22.65 -12.34 -10.87
CA ASN A 10 22.52 -10.88 -10.75
C ASN A 10 21.10 -10.37 -10.41
N ARG A 11 20.91 -9.89 -9.17
CA ARG A 11 19.71 -9.13 -8.74
C ARG A 11 19.77 -7.68 -9.26
N GLY A 12 19.78 -7.54 -10.59
CA GLY A 12 19.91 -6.29 -11.34
C GLY A 12 18.66 -5.40 -11.38
N ALA A 13 17.70 -5.61 -10.49
CA ALA A 13 16.73 -4.61 -10.12
C ALA A 13 16.55 -4.75 -8.61
N ARG A 14 16.89 -3.71 -7.85
CA ARG A 14 16.31 -3.58 -6.51
C ARG A 14 14.80 -3.67 -6.74
N PRO A 15 14.07 -4.63 -6.14
CA PRO A 15 12.62 -4.58 -6.19
C PRO A 15 12.27 -3.17 -5.68
N VAL A 16 11.78 -2.31 -6.57
CA VAL A 16 11.22 -1.03 -6.12
C VAL A 16 10.09 -1.48 -5.21
N PRO A 17 10.18 -1.23 -3.88
CA PRO A 17 9.08 -1.55 -3.01
C PRO A 17 7.86 -0.86 -3.62
N PRO A 18 6.73 -1.56 -3.85
CA PRO A 18 5.52 -0.89 -4.33
C PRO A 18 5.30 0.29 -3.40
N GLU A 19 5.20 1.50 -3.97
CA GLU A 19 5.24 2.76 -3.22
C GLU A 19 4.36 2.64 -1.97
N LYS A 20 5.03 2.43 -0.82
CA LYS A 20 4.43 2.25 0.51
C LYS A 20 3.07 1.56 0.47
N GLY A 21 3.02 0.31 0.01
CA GLY A 21 1.79 -0.49 0.07
C GLY A 21 0.60 0.22 -0.56
N VAL A 22 0.50 0.17 -1.89
CA VAL A 22 -0.83 0.06 -2.50
C VAL A 22 -1.53 -1.04 -1.74
N PHE A 23 -2.46 -0.64 -0.87
CA PHE A 23 -3.30 -1.55 -0.11
C PHE A 23 -3.79 -2.56 -1.14
N PRO A 24 -3.44 -3.85 -1.00
CA PRO A 24 -3.95 -4.84 -1.93
C PRO A 24 -5.47 -4.69 -1.88
N LEU A 25 -6.14 -4.82 -3.03
CA LEU A 25 -7.61 -4.82 -3.16
C LEU A 25 -8.26 -3.47 -3.54
N ASP A 26 -7.97 -2.90 -4.71
CA ASP A 26 -9.00 -2.08 -5.37
C ASP A 26 -9.04 -2.33 -6.88
N HIS A 27 -9.69 -3.43 -7.27
CA HIS A 27 -9.89 -3.81 -8.67
C HIS A 27 -10.98 -2.99 -9.38
N MET A 28 -11.80 -2.22 -8.65
CA MET A 28 -12.99 -1.54 -9.22
C MET A 28 -13.06 -0.03 -8.97
N HIS A 29 -12.10 0.56 -8.23
CA HIS A 29 -11.96 2.00 -7.99
C HIS A 29 -13.22 2.66 -7.40
N GLN A 30 -14.03 1.88 -6.67
CA GLN A 30 -15.34 2.33 -6.22
C GLN A 30 -15.30 3.25 -5.00
N CYS A 31 -14.21 3.20 -4.22
CA CYS A 31 -14.00 4.02 -3.01
C CYS A 31 -12.77 4.93 -3.16
N ASP A 32 -12.49 5.38 -4.39
CA ASP A 32 -11.33 6.21 -4.71
C ASP A 32 -11.41 7.63 -4.11
N LEU A 33 -12.61 8.12 -3.80
CA LEU A 33 -12.81 9.43 -3.16
C LEU A 33 -12.27 9.41 -1.73
N GLU A 34 -12.70 8.44 -0.93
CA GLU A 34 -12.29 8.26 0.46
C GLU A 34 -10.79 7.92 0.56
N LYS A 35 -10.27 7.16 -0.43
CA LYS A 35 -8.84 6.88 -0.57
C LYS A 35 -8.03 8.16 -0.82
N LYS A 36 -8.48 9.02 -1.74
CA LYS A 36 -7.81 10.29 -2.03
C LYS A 36 -7.79 11.19 -0.80
N ASP A 37 -8.89 11.24 -0.05
CA ASP A 37 -8.97 12.00 1.19
C ASP A 37 -8.01 11.46 2.27
N TYR A 38 -7.94 10.13 2.41
CA TYR A 38 -6.99 9.49 3.33
C TYR A 38 -5.53 9.77 2.94
N ILE A 39 -5.19 9.66 1.66
CA ILE A 39 -3.85 9.96 1.15
C ILE A 39 -3.54 11.46 1.29
N GLY A 40 -4.52 12.35 1.05
CA GLY A 40 -4.40 13.78 1.27
C GLY A 40 -4.08 14.10 2.72
N CYS A 41 -4.84 13.51 3.65
CA CYS A 41 -4.59 13.66 5.08
C CYS A 41 -3.21 13.14 5.47
N LEU A 42 -2.77 12.00 4.94
CA LEU A 42 -1.43 11.46 5.20
C LEU A 42 -0.33 12.40 4.71
N LYS A 43 -0.50 13.01 3.53
CA LYS A 43 0.46 13.99 3.00
C LYS A 43 0.53 15.23 3.89
N SER A 44 -0.60 15.75 4.34
CA SER A 44 -0.66 16.91 5.23
C SER A 44 -0.16 16.62 6.65
N SER A 45 -0.34 15.39 7.14
CA SER A 45 0.02 14.98 8.51
C SER A 45 1.42 14.37 8.62
N GLY A 46 2.24 14.42 7.57
CA GLY A 46 3.59 13.85 7.58
C GLY A 46 3.61 12.33 7.71
N HIS A 47 2.65 11.64 7.10
CA HIS A 47 2.42 10.20 7.17
C HIS A 47 2.00 9.66 8.55
N GLN A 48 1.47 10.50 9.43
CA GLN A 48 0.88 10.04 10.68
C GLN A 48 -0.54 9.50 10.47
N SER A 49 -0.68 8.18 10.49
CA SER A 49 -1.95 7.47 10.32
C SER A 49 -2.95 7.71 11.46
N GLU A 50 -2.45 8.04 12.67
CA GLU A 50 -3.26 8.37 13.85
C GLU A 50 -4.24 9.52 13.58
N ASN A 51 -3.77 10.59 12.94
CA ASN A 51 -4.56 11.79 12.66
C ASN A 51 -5.57 11.55 11.54
N CYS A 52 -5.31 10.57 10.68
CA CYS A 52 -6.13 10.24 9.52
C CYS A 52 -7.09 9.07 9.77
N ARG A 53 -7.26 8.65 11.02
CA ARG A 53 -8.17 7.56 11.43
C ARG A 53 -9.62 7.76 10.99
N ILE A 54 -10.08 9.01 10.90
CA ILE A 54 -11.42 9.35 10.42
C ILE A 54 -11.58 8.98 8.94
N PHE A 55 -10.58 9.31 8.13
CA PHE A 55 -10.59 9.02 6.69
C PHE A 55 -10.35 7.54 6.41
N SER A 56 -9.52 6.85 7.20
CA SER A 56 -9.38 5.40 7.09
C SER A 56 -10.66 4.66 7.46
N LYS A 57 -11.38 5.12 8.49
CA LYS A 57 -12.70 4.56 8.85
C LYS A 57 -13.70 4.70 7.70
N LYS A 58 -13.83 5.90 7.11
CA LYS A 58 -14.70 6.13 5.95
C LYS A 58 -14.35 5.24 4.75
N TYR A 59 -13.06 5.12 4.44
CA TYR A 59 -12.57 4.24 3.39
C TYR A 59 -12.94 2.77 3.66
N LEU A 60 -12.79 2.31 4.90
CA LEU A 60 -13.17 0.95 5.30
C LEU A 60 -14.68 0.74 5.30
N GLU A 61 -15.48 1.72 5.71
CA GLU A 61 -16.95 1.66 5.64
C GLU A 61 -17.43 1.52 4.20
N CYS A 62 -16.89 2.30 3.25
CA CYS A 62 -17.20 2.18 1.82
C CYS A 62 -16.87 0.78 1.27
N ARG A 63 -15.81 0.15 1.78
CA ARG A 63 -15.38 -1.20 1.41
C ARG A 63 -16.20 -2.32 2.06
N MET A 64 -16.71 -2.11 3.27
CA MET A 64 -17.44 -3.13 4.05
C MET A 64 -18.96 -3.05 3.85
N ALA A 65 -19.50 -1.90 3.45
CA ALA A 65 -20.93 -1.73 3.14
C ALA A 65 -21.35 -2.36 1.81
N LYS A 66 -20.47 -3.12 1.15
CA LYS A 66 -20.65 -3.65 -0.20
C LYS A 66 -20.25 -5.11 -0.29
#